data_AF-A0A0D2P205-F1
#
_entry.id   AF-A0A0D2P205-F1
#
_cell.length_a   1.000
_cell.length_b   1.000
_cell.length_c   1.000
_cell.angle_alpha   90.00
_cell.angle_beta   90.00
_cell.angle_gamma   90.00
#
_symmetry.space_group_name_H-M   'P 1'
#
loop_
_entity.id
_entity.type
_entity.pdbx_description
1 polymer ?
#
loop_
_entity_poly.entity_id
_entity_poly.type
_entity_poly.pdbx_seq_one_letter_code
_entity_poly.pdbx_strand_id
1 'polypeptide(L)'
;KIVNFCKVAARDHGVVYGWMDTVCIDKSSSTELDESIRSMYRWYRQSHVCITYLADTSTIPDMHNDKWFTRGWTLQELLAPRNMVFYGKNWYFLAQNNMEKTDGSGDIFNCFATAAYSQVFQATTIQSKEMEMCFNNPESLPISRIFQLASRRKVTRQEDSVYSLMGLLGVSISIAYGEGSSAAFTRLVREIM
;
A
#
# COMPACT_ATOMS: atom_id res chain seq x y z
N LYS A 1 18.97 -0.85 -4.98
CA LYS A 1 17.66 -1.16 -4.32
C LYS A 1 17.19 -2.57 -4.68
N ILE A 2 17.00 -2.92 -5.96
CA ILE A 2 16.53 -4.25 -6.40
C ILE A 2 17.37 -5.41 -5.86
N VAL A 3 18.70 -5.35 -5.98
CA VAL A 3 19.58 -6.43 -5.46
C VAL A 3 19.37 -6.70 -3.97
N ASN A 4 19.22 -5.65 -3.17
CA ASN A 4 19.01 -5.81 -1.72
C ASN A 4 17.58 -6.24 -1.40
N PHE A 5 16.59 -5.81 -2.18
CA PHE A 5 15.23 -6.34 -2.11
C PHE A 5 15.25 -7.86 -2.30
N CYS A 6 15.85 -8.37 -3.38
CA CYS A 6 15.94 -9.80 -3.63
C CYS A 6 16.70 -10.54 -2.52
N LYS A 7 17.81 -9.98 -2.01
CA LYS A 7 18.58 -10.57 -0.91
C LYS A 7 17.74 -10.70 0.37
N VAL A 8 17.08 -9.63 0.78
CA VAL A 8 16.23 -9.61 1.97
C VAL A 8 15.02 -10.53 1.80
N ALA A 9 14.38 -10.49 0.63
CA ALA A 9 13.23 -11.32 0.34
C ALA A 9 13.59 -12.83 0.43
N ALA A 10 14.71 -13.25 -0.15
CA ALA A 10 15.16 -14.63 -0.08
C ALA A 10 15.64 -15.03 1.33
N ARG A 11 16.48 -14.21 1.97
CA ARG A 11 17.13 -14.53 3.24
C ARG A 11 16.19 -14.45 4.44
N ASP A 12 15.37 -13.40 4.51
CA ASP A 12 14.57 -13.09 5.70
C ASP A 12 13.14 -13.63 5.59
N HIS A 13 12.64 -13.82 4.36
CA HIS A 13 11.24 -14.20 4.10
C HIS A 13 11.08 -15.46 3.25
N GLY A 14 12.19 -16.11 2.84
CA GLY A 14 12.14 -17.36 2.09
C GLY A 14 11.49 -17.27 0.70
N VAL A 15 11.38 -16.07 0.11
CA VAL A 15 10.74 -15.88 -1.19
C VAL A 15 11.76 -15.74 -2.32
N VAL A 16 11.52 -16.46 -3.42
CA VAL A 16 12.42 -16.50 -4.59
C VAL A 16 11.90 -15.70 -5.79
N TYR A 17 10.65 -15.26 -5.73
CA TYR A 17 10.03 -14.36 -6.71
C TYR A 17 9.67 -13.05 -6.03
N GLY A 18 9.83 -11.96 -6.77
CA GLY A 18 9.48 -10.63 -6.30
C GLY A 18 8.97 -9.77 -7.43
N TRP A 19 8.01 -8.90 -7.11
CA TRP A 19 7.41 -7.97 -8.04
C TRP A 19 7.65 -6.54 -7.57
N MET A 20 8.00 -5.66 -8.51
CA MET A 20 8.19 -4.23 -8.28
C MET A 20 7.64 -3.46 -9.47
N ASP A 21 6.73 -2.52 -9.25
CA ASP A 21 6.09 -1.67 -10.27
C ASP A 21 7.09 -0.99 -11.24
N THR A 22 8.27 -0.63 -10.73
CA THR A 22 9.33 0.04 -11.48
C THR A 22 10.14 -0.88 -12.38
N VAL A 23 10.03 -2.20 -12.21
CA VAL A 23 10.83 -3.21 -12.93
C VAL A 23 9.95 -4.16 -13.73
N CYS A 24 8.81 -4.54 -13.16
CA CYS A 24 7.96 -5.60 -13.67
C CYS A 24 6.81 -5.09 -14.56
N ILE A 25 6.63 -3.76 -14.68
CA ILE A 25 5.64 -3.15 -15.56
C ILE A 25 6.35 -2.59 -16.79
N ASP A 26 6.00 -3.08 -17.96
CA ASP A 26 6.42 -2.51 -19.24
C ASP A 26 5.60 -1.27 -19.59
N LYS A 27 6.06 -0.13 -19.07
CA LYS A 27 5.44 1.18 -19.28
C LYS A 27 5.48 1.66 -20.75
N SER A 28 6.13 0.94 -21.65
CA SER A 28 6.10 1.23 -23.10
C SER A 28 4.90 0.61 -23.81
N SER A 29 4.30 -0.44 -23.24
CA SER A 29 3.09 -1.09 -23.72
C SER A 29 1.87 -0.57 -22.97
N SER A 30 0.98 0.15 -23.65
CA SER A 30 -0.22 0.70 -23.01
C SER A 30 -1.17 -0.39 -22.52
N THR A 31 -1.25 -1.52 -23.22
CA THR A 31 -2.07 -2.67 -22.83
C THR A 31 -1.53 -3.34 -21.56
N GLU A 32 -0.21 -3.58 -21.50
CA GLU A 32 0.42 -4.14 -20.30
C GLU A 32 0.31 -3.18 -19.13
N LEU A 33 0.52 -1.87 -19.36
CA LEU A 33 0.39 -0.86 -18.32
C LEU A 33 -1.03 -0.81 -17.73
N ASP A 34 -2.07 -0.88 -18.58
CA ASP A 34 -3.47 -0.93 -18.13
C ASP A 34 -3.74 -2.17 -17.27
N GLU A 35 -3.36 -3.35 -17.77
CA GLU A 35 -3.55 -4.63 -17.08
C GLU A 35 -2.79 -4.66 -15.75
N SER A 36 -1.55 -4.21 -15.75
CA SER A 36 -0.69 -4.18 -14.58
C SER A 36 -1.24 -3.26 -13.51
N ILE A 37 -1.60 -2.01 -13.85
CA ILE A 37 -2.16 -1.06 -12.88
C ILE A 37 -3.46 -1.60 -12.26
N ARG A 38 -4.34 -2.17 -13.08
CA ARG A 38 -5.60 -2.76 -12.59
C ARG A 38 -5.40 -4.00 -11.73
N SER A 39 -4.25 -4.65 -11.84
CA SER A 39 -3.87 -5.84 -11.08
C SER A 39 -3.04 -5.55 -9.82
N MET A 40 -2.42 -4.37 -9.70
CA MET A 40 -1.50 -4.01 -8.61
C MET A 40 -2.04 -4.31 -7.22
N TYR A 41 -3.27 -3.86 -6.94
CA TYR A 41 -3.90 -4.10 -5.64
C TYR A 41 -3.99 -5.58 -5.31
N ARG A 42 -4.39 -6.41 -6.28
CA ARG A 42 -4.49 -7.87 -6.11
C ARG A 42 -3.12 -8.48 -5.85
N TRP A 43 -2.08 -8.02 -6.54
CA TRP A 43 -0.71 -8.49 -6.29
C TRP A 43 -0.22 -8.17 -4.89
N TYR A 44 -0.46 -6.95 -4.39
CA TYR A 44 -0.16 -6.61 -2.99
C TYR A 44 -0.96 -7.49 -2.02
N ARG A 45 -2.27 -7.62 -2.25
CA ARG A 45 -3.17 -8.39 -1.40
C ARG A 45 -2.81 -9.87 -1.30
N GLN A 46 -2.38 -10.47 -2.41
CA GLN A 46 -2.07 -11.89 -2.52
C GLN A 46 -0.59 -12.21 -2.32
N SER A 47 0.25 -11.19 -2.10
CA SER A 47 1.67 -11.40 -1.82
C SER A 47 1.87 -12.19 -0.53
N HIS A 48 2.90 -13.05 -0.51
CA HIS A 48 3.31 -13.74 0.71
C HIS A 48 3.78 -12.74 1.78
N VAL A 49 4.55 -11.73 1.34
CA VAL A 49 4.99 -10.58 2.13
C VAL A 49 5.13 -9.37 1.22
N CYS A 50 4.72 -8.20 1.71
CA CYS A 50 4.97 -6.92 1.07
C CYS A 50 6.11 -6.20 1.80
N ILE A 51 7.25 -6.06 1.13
CA ILE A 51 8.44 -5.39 1.65
C ILE A 51 8.41 -3.91 1.26
N THR A 52 8.27 -3.05 2.26
CA THR A 52 8.27 -1.60 2.08
C THR A 52 9.61 -1.01 2.51
N TYR A 53 10.28 -0.34 1.57
CA TYR A 53 11.56 0.32 1.81
C TYR A 53 11.37 1.81 2.08
N LEU A 54 11.57 2.20 3.34
CA LEU A 54 11.56 3.58 3.83
C LEU A 54 12.96 4.19 3.69
N ALA A 55 13.20 4.81 2.54
CA ALA A 55 14.55 5.21 2.10
C ALA A 55 15.19 6.30 2.97
N ASP A 56 14.37 7.14 3.59
CA ASP A 56 14.80 8.31 4.37
C ASP A 56 14.75 8.00 5.89
N THR A 57 14.39 6.77 6.28
CA THR A 57 14.21 6.35 7.68
C THR A 57 15.39 5.53 8.20
N SER A 58 16.00 5.93 9.32
CA SER A 58 17.06 5.13 9.97
C SER A 58 16.57 4.37 11.20
N THR A 59 15.58 4.90 11.90
CA THR A 59 15.01 4.31 13.12
C THR A 59 13.49 4.38 13.11
N ILE A 60 12.83 3.57 13.95
CA ILE A 60 11.36 3.56 14.05
C ILE A 60 10.80 4.96 14.33
N PRO A 61 11.29 5.75 15.32
CA PRO A 61 10.78 7.10 15.58
C PRO A 61 10.80 8.08 14.40
N ASP A 62 11.60 7.81 13.36
CA ASP A 62 11.70 8.68 12.18
C ASP A 62 10.75 8.25 11.05
N MET A 63 10.12 7.08 11.15
CA MET A 63 9.32 6.49 10.06
C MET A 63 8.24 7.44 9.53
N HIS A 64 7.57 8.18 10.41
CA HIS A 64 6.46 9.05 10.03
C HIS A 64 6.87 10.19 9.07
N ASN A 65 8.16 10.54 9.03
CA ASN A 65 8.70 11.57 8.15
C ASN A 65 9.07 11.05 6.76
N ASP A 66 9.01 9.73 6.54
CA ASP A 66 9.37 9.16 5.25
C ASP A 66 8.38 9.57 4.17
N LYS A 67 8.92 10.01 3.02
CA LYS A 67 8.12 10.45 1.87
C LYS A 67 7.20 9.35 1.36
N TRP A 68 7.51 8.08 1.61
CA TRP A 68 6.65 6.97 1.24
C TRP A 68 5.21 7.15 1.73
N PHE A 69 4.98 7.63 2.96
CA PHE A 69 3.62 7.83 3.50
C PHE A 69 2.80 8.92 2.79
N THR A 70 3.46 9.79 2.01
CA THR A 70 2.81 10.92 1.33
C THR A 70 2.45 10.65 -0.12
N ARG A 71 2.91 9.55 -0.72
CA ARG A 71 2.69 9.24 -2.15
C ARG A 71 1.29 8.67 -2.37
N GLY A 72 0.66 8.92 -3.51
CA GLY A 72 -0.70 8.42 -3.83
C GLY A 72 -0.82 6.90 -3.76
N TRP A 73 -0.07 6.20 -4.62
CA TRP A 73 -0.08 4.72 -4.74
C TRP A 73 0.25 3.97 -3.45
N THR A 74 0.99 4.58 -2.52
CA THR A 74 1.41 3.87 -1.31
C THR A 74 0.26 3.67 -0.30
N LEU A 75 -0.94 4.17 -0.56
CA LEU A 75 -2.11 3.88 0.28
C LEU A 75 -2.55 2.44 0.11
N GLN A 76 -2.65 1.98 -1.13
CA GLN A 76 -2.93 0.57 -1.40
C GLN A 76 -1.76 -0.31 -1.03
N GLU A 77 -0.51 0.13 -1.20
CA GLU A 77 0.67 -0.61 -0.72
C GLU A 77 0.65 -0.82 0.81
N LEU A 78 0.07 0.12 1.57
CA LEU A 78 -0.07 0.03 3.03
C LEU A 78 -1.23 -0.88 3.46
N LEU A 79 -2.38 -0.76 2.78
CA LEU A 79 -3.64 -1.34 3.25
C LEU A 79 -4.00 -2.67 2.58
N ALA A 80 -3.47 -2.95 1.38
CA ALA A 80 -3.80 -4.19 0.67
C ALA A 80 -3.12 -5.43 1.27
N PRO A 81 -1.80 -5.43 1.58
CA PRO A 81 -1.12 -6.65 2.03
C PRO A 81 -1.60 -7.15 3.39
N ARG A 82 -1.66 -8.47 3.55
CA ARG A 82 -1.88 -9.10 4.86
C ARG A 82 -0.63 -9.13 5.74
N ASN A 83 0.52 -9.34 5.09
CA ASN A 83 1.82 -9.42 5.73
C ASN A 83 2.69 -8.29 5.17
N MET A 84 3.02 -7.32 6.00
CA MET A 84 3.76 -6.13 5.62
C MET A 84 4.98 -5.97 6.51
N VAL A 85 6.12 -5.67 5.90
CA VAL A 85 7.38 -5.43 6.59
C VAL A 85 8.02 -4.13 6.13
N PHE A 86 8.48 -3.33 7.09
CA PHE A 86 9.22 -2.11 6.85
C PHE A 86 10.72 -2.36 7.00
N TYR A 87 11.47 -1.95 5.99
CA TYR A 87 12.92 -1.83 6.01
C TYR A 87 13.32 -0.37 5.86
N GLY A 88 14.23 0.11 6.69
CA GLY A 88 14.77 1.45 6.63
C GLY A 88 15.97 1.57 5.69
N LYS A 89 16.64 2.71 5.77
CA LYS A 89 17.93 2.99 5.14
C LYS A 89 18.90 1.84 5.37
N ASN A 90 19.65 1.51 4.32
CA ASN A 90 20.58 0.37 4.29
C ASN A 90 19.91 -1.01 4.49
N TRP A 91 18.60 -1.12 4.32
CA TRP A 91 17.85 -2.37 4.49
C TRP A 91 17.93 -2.92 5.92
N TYR A 92 17.93 -2.01 6.91
CA TYR A 92 17.75 -2.38 8.31
C TYR A 92 16.28 -2.72 8.57
N PHE A 93 16.01 -3.84 9.24
CA PHE A 93 14.66 -4.23 9.61
C PHE A 93 14.07 -3.25 10.64
N LEU A 94 12.88 -2.71 10.38
CA LEU A 94 12.21 -1.79 11.29
C LEU A 94 11.04 -2.45 12.02
N ALA A 95 10.08 -3.01 11.28
CA ALA A 95 8.87 -3.56 11.86
C ALA A 95 8.14 -4.49 10.89
N GLN A 96 7.36 -5.43 11.42
CA GLN A 96 6.46 -6.30 10.69
C GLN A 96 5.13 -6.42 11.44
N ASN A 97 4.02 -6.61 10.72
CA ASN A 97 2.69 -6.72 11.31
C ASN A 97 2.31 -8.16 11.75
N ASN A 98 3.29 -8.96 12.16
CA ASN A 98 3.11 -10.37 12.55
C ASN A 98 2.81 -10.56 14.05
N MET A 99 2.54 -9.48 14.79
CA MET A 99 2.09 -9.61 16.18
C MET A 99 0.63 -10.01 16.17
N GLU A 100 0.35 -11.18 16.74
CA GLU A 100 -1.00 -11.66 17.00
C GLU A 100 -1.54 -11.00 18.26
N LYS A 101 -2.70 -10.34 18.16
CA LYS A 101 -3.47 -9.87 19.30
C LYS A 101 -4.85 -10.51 19.30
N THR A 102 -5.34 -10.80 20.49
CA THR A 102 -6.75 -11.15 20.71
C THR A 102 -7.53 -9.89 20.99
N ASP A 103 -8.67 -9.71 20.32
CA ASP A 103 -9.62 -8.68 20.71
C ASP A 103 -10.50 -9.18 21.87
N GLY A 104 -11.44 -8.34 22.31
CA GLY A 104 -12.42 -8.72 23.33
C GLY A 104 -13.41 -9.81 22.90
N SER A 105 -13.39 -10.22 21.62
CA SER A 105 -14.20 -11.33 21.09
C SER A 105 -13.42 -12.65 20.97
N GLY A 106 -12.08 -12.61 21.14
CA GLY A 106 -11.21 -13.77 21.09
C GLY A 106 -10.59 -14.05 19.71
N ASP A 107 -10.88 -13.21 18.72
CA ASP A 107 -10.33 -13.33 17.38
C ASP A 107 -8.86 -12.86 17.35
N ILE A 108 -7.99 -13.63 16.69
CA ILE A 108 -6.57 -13.31 16.50
C ILE A 108 -6.40 -12.45 15.25
N PHE A 109 -5.72 -11.32 15.38
CA PHE A 109 -5.43 -10.44 14.26
C PHE A 109 -3.97 -9.95 14.22
N ASN A 110 -3.52 -9.66 12.99
CA ASN A 110 -2.21 -9.12 12.67
C ASN A 110 -2.10 -7.63 13.02
N CYS A 111 -1.06 -7.24 13.75
CA CYS A 111 -0.79 -5.84 14.03
C CYS A 111 0.71 -5.54 14.10
N PHE A 112 1.07 -4.26 13.99
CA PHE A 112 2.43 -3.79 14.30
C PHE A 112 2.61 -3.60 15.80
N ALA A 113 3.86 -3.74 16.26
CA ALA A 113 4.25 -3.28 17.60
C ALA A 113 3.87 -1.80 17.80
N THR A 114 3.49 -1.43 19.03
CA THR A 114 2.99 -0.09 19.38
C THR A 114 3.89 1.04 18.89
N ALA A 115 5.22 0.85 18.99
CA ALA A 115 6.20 1.83 18.56
C ALA A 115 6.17 2.09 17.05
N ALA A 116 5.95 1.07 16.22
CA ALA A 116 5.87 1.22 14.76
C ALA A 116 4.49 1.70 14.32
N TYR A 117 3.43 1.17 14.94
CA TYR A 117 2.06 1.63 14.68
C TYR A 117 1.89 3.12 14.97
N SER A 118 2.47 3.64 16.05
CA SER A 118 2.35 5.08 16.38
C SER A 118 2.88 5.97 15.26
N GLN A 119 3.89 5.51 14.53
CA GLN A 119 4.49 6.24 13.40
C GLN A 119 3.60 6.18 12.16
N VAL A 120 3.02 5.00 11.88
CA VAL A 120 2.02 4.86 10.81
C VAL A 120 0.81 5.75 11.11
N PHE A 121 0.31 5.75 12.34
CA PHE A 121 -0.79 6.60 12.77
C PHE A 121 -0.44 8.09 12.63
N GLN A 122 0.74 8.51 13.09
CA GLN A 122 1.19 9.89 12.97
C GLN A 122 1.28 10.35 11.51
N ALA A 123 1.74 9.48 10.61
CA ALA A 123 1.88 9.80 9.20
C ALA A 123 0.55 9.79 8.42
N THR A 124 -0.39 8.91 8.79
CA THR A 124 -1.55 8.58 7.95
C THR A 124 -2.90 8.85 8.60
N THR A 125 -2.95 8.99 9.92
CA THR A 125 -4.15 9.01 10.78
C THR A 125 -4.96 7.71 10.79
N ILE A 126 -4.44 6.61 10.21
CA ILE A 126 -5.13 5.32 10.15
C ILE A 126 -5.14 4.71 11.55
N GLN A 127 -6.33 4.44 12.09
CA GLN A 127 -6.50 3.85 13.39
C GLN A 127 -6.10 2.36 13.37
N SER A 128 -5.74 1.82 14.53
CA SER A 128 -5.32 0.42 14.66
C SER A 128 -6.41 -0.52 14.16
N LYS A 129 -7.67 -0.24 14.53
CA LYS A 129 -8.83 -1.00 14.08
C LYS A 129 -9.04 -0.92 12.56
N GLU A 130 -8.76 0.23 11.94
CA GLU A 130 -8.86 0.39 10.47
C GLU A 130 -7.79 -0.43 9.74
N MET A 131 -6.55 -0.46 10.24
CA MET A 131 -5.50 -1.32 9.67
C MET A 131 -5.81 -2.80 9.84
N GLU A 132 -6.26 -3.19 11.04
CA GLU A 132 -6.70 -4.55 11.34
C GLU A 132 -7.82 -4.99 10.39
N MET A 133 -8.85 -4.15 10.26
CA MET A 133 -9.94 -4.32 9.31
C MET A 133 -9.39 -4.54 7.89
N CYS A 134 -8.45 -3.73 7.42
CA CYS A 134 -7.89 -3.86 6.09
C CYS A 134 -7.11 -5.18 5.90
N PHE A 135 -6.31 -5.60 6.89
CA PHE A 135 -5.57 -6.86 6.81
C PHE A 135 -6.51 -8.07 6.73
N ASN A 136 -7.61 -8.06 7.48
CA ASN A 136 -8.58 -9.15 7.49
C ASN A 136 -9.56 -9.06 6.31
N ASN A 137 -10.33 -7.98 6.22
CA ASN A 137 -11.34 -7.72 5.21
C ASN A 137 -11.25 -6.28 4.64
N PRO A 138 -10.62 -6.07 3.47
CA PRO A 138 -10.29 -4.76 2.94
C PRO A 138 -11.52 -3.95 2.50
N GLU A 139 -12.63 -4.61 2.18
CA GLU A 139 -13.89 -3.97 1.77
C GLU A 139 -14.62 -3.31 2.96
N SER A 140 -14.13 -3.52 4.18
CA SER A 140 -14.78 -3.02 5.39
C SER A 140 -14.49 -1.55 5.69
N LEU A 141 -13.48 -0.94 5.05
CA LEU A 141 -13.18 0.47 5.26
C LEU A 141 -14.19 1.34 4.49
N PRO A 142 -14.88 2.29 5.15
CA PRO A 142 -15.86 3.12 4.46
C PRO A 142 -15.24 3.89 3.27
N ILE A 143 -15.97 3.96 2.16
CA ILE A 143 -15.54 4.69 0.95
C ILE A 143 -15.12 6.14 1.29
N SER A 144 -15.88 6.82 2.14
CA SER A 144 -15.57 8.18 2.61
C SER A 144 -14.23 8.25 3.35
N ARG A 145 -13.87 7.20 4.10
CA ARG A 145 -12.61 7.10 4.81
C ARG A 145 -11.44 6.86 3.86
N ILE A 146 -11.62 6.04 2.83
CA ILE A 146 -10.62 5.86 1.75
C ILE A 146 -10.32 7.22 1.09
N PHE A 147 -11.35 7.98 0.71
CA PHE A 147 -11.17 9.32 0.13
C PHE A 147 -10.49 10.29 1.11
N GLN A 148 -10.83 10.25 2.40
CA GLN A 148 -10.19 11.09 3.40
C GLN A 148 -8.69 10.79 3.52
N LEU A 149 -8.30 9.52 3.55
CA LEU A 149 -6.90 9.10 3.58
C LEU A 149 -6.15 9.48 2.30
N ALA A 150 -6.81 9.35 1.14
CA ALA A 150 -6.27 9.73 -0.16
C ALA A 150 -6.04 11.24 -0.29
N SER A 151 -6.92 12.07 0.28
CA SER A 151 -6.86 13.53 0.16
C SER A 151 -5.58 14.17 0.68
N ARG A 152 -4.86 13.48 1.58
CA ARG A 152 -3.59 13.94 2.17
C ARG A 152 -2.37 13.53 1.35
N ARG A 153 -2.56 12.75 0.28
CA ARG A 153 -1.48 12.19 -0.52
C ARG A 153 -1.20 13.04 -1.75
N LYS A 154 0.03 12.92 -2.24
CA LYS A 154 0.58 13.65 -3.37
C LYS A 154 0.81 12.69 -4.52
N VAL A 155 0.43 13.13 -5.71
CA VAL A 155 0.59 12.39 -6.96
C VAL A 155 1.41 13.19 -7.96
N THR A 156 2.14 12.49 -8.82
CA THR A 156 2.91 13.12 -9.90
C THR A 156 2.05 13.32 -11.14
N ARG A 157 1.26 12.30 -11.51
CA ARG A 157 0.21 12.42 -12.53
C ARG A 157 -1.11 12.68 -11.84
N GLN A 158 -1.86 13.67 -12.31
CA GLN A 158 -3.12 14.07 -11.67
C GLN A 158 -4.14 12.93 -11.62
N GLU A 159 -4.17 12.07 -12.64
CA GLU A 159 -5.09 10.92 -12.73
C GLU A 159 -4.79 9.85 -11.67
N ASP A 160 -3.54 9.76 -11.18
CA ASP A 160 -3.19 8.81 -10.12
C ASP A 160 -3.89 9.15 -8.80
N SER A 161 -4.41 10.36 -8.62
CA SER A 161 -5.28 10.68 -7.46
C SER A 161 -6.56 9.84 -7.44
N VAL A 162 -6.94 9.30 -8.60
CA VAL A 162 -8.09 8.44 -8.83
C VAL A 162 -7.64 6.99 -8.99
N TYR A 163 -6.72 6.73 -9.93
CA TYR A 163 -6.32 5.35 -10.26
C TYR A 163 -5.73 4.60 -9.06
N SER A 164 -5.00 5.31 -8.18
CA SER A 164 -4.45 4.72 -6.96
C SER A 164 -5.50 4.18 -5.98
N LEU A 165 -6.78 4.53 -6.14
CA LEU A 165 -7.88 4.16 -5.25
C LEU A 165 -8.71 2.99 -5.75
N MET A 166 -8.64 2.63 -7.04
CA MET A 166 -9.56 1.66 -7.64
C MET A 166 -9.59 0.33 -6.88
N GLY A 167 -8.41 -0.20 -6.53
CA GLY A 167 -8.30 -1.46 -5.81
C GLY A 167 -8.79 -1.40 -4.36
N LEU A 168 -8.63 -0.25 -3.69
CA LEU A 168 -9.18 -0.03 -2.35
C LEU A 168 -10.70 0.05 -2.36
N LEU A 169 -11.27 0.52 -3.47
CA LEU A 169 -12.71 0.70 -3.66
C LEU A 169 -13.35 -0.53 -4.32
N GLY A 170 -12.59 -1.59 -4.60
CA GLY A 170 -13.11 -2.81 -5.23
C GLY A 170 -13.55 -2.64 -6.69
N VAL A 171 -13.10 -1.59 -7.37
CA VAL A 171 -13.50 -1.23 -8.73
C VAL A 171 -12.32 -1.31 -9.70
N SER A 172 -12.62 -1.42 -11.00
CA SER A 172 -11.61 -1.51 -12.04
C SER A 172 -11.98 -0.64 -13.23
N ILE A 173 -11.32 0.51 -13.38
CA ILE A 173 -11.48 1.41 -14.53
C ILE A 173 -10.24 1.40 -15.42
N SER A 174 -10.41 1.55 -16.73
CA SER A 174 -9.28 1.63 -17.69
C SER A 174 -8.42 2.87 -17.48
N ILE A 175 -7.11 2.72 -17.68
CA ILE A 175 -6.10 3.76 -17.54
C ILE A 175 -6.04 4.60 -18.81
N ALA A 176 -6.31 5.91 -18.66
CA ALA A 176 -6.31 6.88 -19.75
C ALA A 176 -5.54 8.12 -19.34
N TYR A 177 -4.21 7.99 -19.18
CA TYR A 177 -3.36 9.13 -18.86
C TYR A 177 -3.50 10.25 -19.90
N GLY A 178 -3.76 11.48 -19.42
CA GLY A 178 -4.11 12.62 -20.26
C GLY A 178 -5.60 12.98 -20.22
N GLU A 179 -6.48 12.12 -19.68
CA GLU A 179 -7.91 12.47 -19.51
C GLU A 179 -8.15 13.53 -18.42
N GLY A 180 -7.18 13.72 -17.52
CA GLY A 180 -7.29 14.64 -16.39
C GLY A 180 -8.03 14.05 -15.20
N SER A 181 -7.72 14.57 -14.00
CA SER A 181 -8.24 14.03 -12.73
C SER A 181 -9.77 14.11 -12.63
N SER A 182 -10.40 15.15 -13.18
CA SER A 182 -11.86 15.31 -13.15
C SER A 182 -12.58 14.24 -13.96
N ALA A 183 -12.08 13.90 -15.15
CA ALA A 183 -12.69 12.87 -16.00
C ALA A 183 -12.47 11.48 -15.39
N ALA A 184 -11.25 11.20 -14.93
CA ALA A 184 -10.93 9.98 -14.21
C ALA A 184 -11.84 9.80 -12.97
N PHE A 185 -12.01 10.86 -12.17
CA PHE A 185 -12.85 10.82 -10.96
C PHE A 185 -14.33 10.58 -11.29
N THR A 186 -14.84 11.20 -12.36
CA THR A 186 -16.21 10.96 -12.83
C THR A 186 -16.43 9.49 -13.20
N ARG A 187 -15.46 8.86 -13.88
CA ARG A 187 -15.51 7.42 -14.21
C ARG A 187 -15.45 6.56 -12.96
N LEU A 188 -14.59 6.90 -12.00
CA LEU A 188 -14.49 6.20 -10.73
C LEU A 188 -15.82 6.22 -9.98
N VAL A 189 -16.45 7.39 -9.83
CA VAL A 189 -17.74 7.51 -9.13
C VAL A 189 -18.84 6.69 -9.81
N ARG A 190 -18.89 6.67 -11.14
CA ARG A 190 -19.84 5.84 -11.90
C ARG A 190 -19.65 4.34 -11.68
N GLU A 191 -18.44 3.89 -11.42
CA GLU A 191 -18.14 2.47 -11.19
C GLU A 191 -18.45 2.06 -9.74
N ILE A 192 -18.44 3.00 -8.79
CA ILE A 192 -18.74 2.75 -7.37
C ILE A 192 -20.25 2.68 -7.10
N MET A 193 -21.05 3.43 -7.86
CA MET A 193 -22.51 3.56 -7.69
C MET A 193 -23.28 2.53 -8.51
#